data_AF-A0A553EJ34-F1
#
_entry.id   AF-A0A553EJ34-F1
#
_cell.length_a   1.000
_cell.length_b   1.000
_cell.length_c   1.000
_cell.angle_alpha   90.00
_cell.angle_beta   90.00
_cell.angle_gamma   90.00
#
_symmetry.space_group_name_H-M   'P 1'
#
loop_
_entity.id
_entity.type
_entity.pdbx_description
1 polymer ?
#
loop_
_entity_poly.entity_id
_entity_poly.type
_entity_poly.pdbx_seq_one_letter_code
_entity_poly.pdbx_strand_id
1 'polypeptide(L)'
;MKEMQALNNLLTKTFLDISNEIRNIGYNVEYTNNSQKEYDSYCITRENEIYYILKMGITSPGTIKVQLEGNELILQKNTIKIVKNDTPQNIIEEIRKGFEPIISKIESMHTEAENIQ
;
A
#
# COMPACT_ATOMS: atom_id res chain seq x y z
N MET A 1 1.45 -24.28 1.41
CA MET A 1 2.73 -23.60 1.75
C MET A 1 3.38 -22.95 0.53
N LYS A 2 3.65 -23.66 -0.58
CA LYS A 2 4.29 -23.08 -1.78
C LYS A 2 3.50 -21.94 -2.45
N GLU A 3 2.17 -22.08 -2.57
CA GLU A 3 1.30 -21.04 -3.18
C GLU A 3 1.26 -19.75 -2.36
N MET A 4 1.25 -19.87 -1.03
CA MET A 4 1.25 -18.74 -0.10
C MET A 4 2.58 -17.98 -0.13
N GLN A 5 3.69 -18.71 -0.32
CA GLN A 5 5.02 -18.11 -0.48
C GLN A 5 5.16 -17.38 -1.83
N ALA A 6 4.58 -17.92 -2.90
CA ALA A 6 4.53 -17.26 -4.20
C ALA A 6 3.71 -15.96 -4.15
N LEU A 7 2.55 -15.97 -3.47
CA LEU A 7 1.74 -14.77 -3.25
C LEU A 7 2.48 -13.73 -2.41
N ASN A 8 3.17 -14.13 -1.34
CA ASN A 8 3.96 -13.22 -0.52
C ASN A 8 5.09 -12.55 -1.34
N ASN A 9 5.82 -13.32 -2.16
CA ASN A 9 6.86 -12.75 -3.03
C ASN A 9 6.28 -11.76 -4.05
N LEU A 10 5.09 -12.06 -4.60
CA LEU A 10 4.37 -11.18 -5.51
C LEU A 10 4.01 -9.86 -4.82
N LEU A 11 3.45 -9.94 -3.61
CA LEU A 11 3.08 -8.79 -2.78
C LEU A 11 4.29 -7.92 -2.46
N THR A 12 5.42 -8.50 -2.05
CA THR A 12 6.65 -7.75 -1.79
C THR A 12 7.12 -6.99 -3.02
N LYS A 13 7.08 -7.61 -4.22
CA LYS A 13 7.49 -6.94 -5.46
C LYS A 13 6.54 -5.81 -5.83
N THR A 14 5.23 -6.07 -5.83
CA THR A 14 4.23 -5.05 -6.16
C THR A 14 4.31 -3.87 -5.18
N PHE A 15 4.56 -4.15 -3.90
CA PHE A 15 4.75 -3.10 -2.92
C PHE A 15 5.99 -2.23 -3.16
N LEU A 16 7.11 -2.84 -3.58
CA LEU A 16 8.30 -2.08 -3.94
C LEU A 16 8.02 -1.10 -5.09
N ASP A 17 7.27 -1.53 -6.11
CA ASP A 17 6.85 -0.67 -7.22
C ASP A 17 6.01 0.52 -6.70
N ILE A 18 4.99 0.24 -5.89
CA ILE A 18 4.12 1.27 -5.29
C ILE A 18 4.92 2.24 -4.41
N SER A 19 5.89 1.73 -3.65
CA SER A 19 6.75 2.57 -2.83
C SER A 19 7.58 3.54 -3.68
N ASN A 20 8.06 3.08 -4.85
CA ASN A 20 8.79 3.94 -5.77
C ASN A 20 7.88 4.98 -6.41
N GLU A 21 6.63 4.64 -6.73
CA GLU A 21 5.63 5.61 -7.20
C GLU A 21 5.37 6.70 -6.15
N ILE A 22 5.18 6.33 -4.89
CA ILE A 22 5.01 7.29 -3.79
C ILE A 22 6.27 8.14 -3.61
N ARG A 23 7.46 7.57 -3.78
CA ARG A 23 8.72 8.32 -3.75
C ARG A 23 8.86 9.33 -4.88
N ASN A 24 8.34 9.04 -6.06
CA ASN A 24 8.34 9.97 -7.17
C ASN A 24 7.43 11.19 -6.94
N ILE A 25 6.46 11.08 -6.03
CA ILE A 25 5.64 12.21 -5.56
C ILE A 25 6.43 13.08 -4.56
N GLY A 26 7.64 12.69 -4.14
CA GLY A 26 8.46 13.46 -3.21
C GLY A 26 8.30 13.07 -1.74
N TYR A 27 7.69 11.92 -1.47
CA TYR A 27 7.69 11.31 -0.13
C TYR A 27 8.82 10.29 0.01
N ASN A 28 9.16 9.94 1.24
CA ASN A 28 9.91 8.73 1.56
C ASN A 28 8.93 7.65 2.03
N VAL A 29 9.26 6.38 1.77
CA VAL A 29 8.47 5.24 2.21
C VAL A 29 9.39 4.26 2.91
N GLU A 30 9.10 3.92 4.16
CA GLU A 30 9.94 3.04 4.98
C GLU A 30 9.09 1.96 5.63
N TYR A 31 9.56 0.70 5.57
CA TYR A 31 8.92 -0.40 6.26
C TYR A 31 9.05 -0.23 7.77
N THR A 32 7.93 -0.30 8.47
CA THR A 32 7.90 -0.35 9.92
C THR A 32 7.49 -1.74 10.35
N ASN A 33 8.42 -2.43 11.00
CA ASN A 33 8.19 -3.77 11.52
C ASN A 33 7.08 -3.70 12.58
N ASN A 34 5.89 -4.15 12.22
CA ASN A 34 4.71 -3.99 13.07
C ASN A 34 4.57 -5.21 13.98
N SER A 35 4.39 -4.97 15.29
CA SER A 35 4.17 -6.03 16.27
C SER A 35 2.81 -6.73 16.10
N GLN A 36 1.87 -6.08 15.42
CA GLN A 36 0.58 -6.64 15.03
C GLN A 36 0.73 -7.47 13.75
N LYS A 37 0.75 -8.80 13.90
CA LYS A 37 0.99 -9.80 12.83
C LYS A 37 -0.02 -9.78 11.66
N GLU A 38 -1.05 -8.93 11.70
CA GLU A 38 -2.12 -8.90 10.69
C GLU A 38 -1.76 -8.03 9.47
N TYR A 39 -0.91 -7.01 9.64
CA TYR A 39 -0.55 -6.08 8.57
C TYR A 39 0.94 -5.75 8.57
N ASP A 40 1.54 -5.74 7.38
CA ASP A 40 2.75 -4.98 7.10
C ASP A 40 2.40 -3.49 7.07
N SER A 41 3.22 -2.68 7.74
CA SER A 41 3.05 -1.23 7.83
C SER A 41 4.23 -0.50 7.23
N TYR A 42 3.95 0.64 6.62
CA TYR A 42 4.95 1.50 6.01
C TYR A 42 4.67 2.95 6.38
N CYS A 43 5.68 3.62 6.90
CA CYS A 43 5.62 5.05 7.15
C CYS A 43 5.90 5.80 5.84
N ILE A 44 5.04 6.76 5.53
CA ILE A 44 5.23 7.70 4.43
C ILE A 44 5.61 9.03 5.08
N THR A 45 6.83 9.49 4.82
CA THR A 45 7.40 10.68 5.44
C THR A 45 7.77 11.72 4.38
N ARG A 46 7.84 12.99 4.77
CA ARG A 46 8.39 14.10 3.95
C ARG A 46 9.05 15.06 4.92
N GLU A 47 10.17 15.68 4.56
CA GLU A 47 10.84 16.67 5.45
C GLU A 47 11.13 16.16 6.88
N ASN A 48 11.33 14.84 7.04
CA ASN A 48 11.49 14.14 8.32
C ASN A 48 10.26 14.06 9.25
N GLU A 49 9.08 14.43 8.78
CA GLU A 49 7.81 14.23 9.49
C GLU A 49 7.05 13.03 8.92
N ILE A 50 6.35 12.27 9.78
CA ILE A 50 5.45 11.20 9.35
C ILE A 50 4.13 11.83 8.94
N TYR A 51 3.76 11.66 7.67
CA TYR A 51 2.48 12.16 7.15
C TYR A 51 1.42 11.06 7.14
N TYR A 52 1.82 9.86 6.70
CA TYR A 52 0.87 8.76 6.54
C TYR A 52 1.44 7.42 6.97
N ILE A 53 0.53 6.49 7.24
CA ILE A 53 0.84 5.07 7.45
C ILE A 53 0.06 4.28 6.39
N LEU A 54 0.79 3.53 5.57
CA LEU A 54 0.23 2.58 4.61
C LEU A 54 0.28 1.19 5.22
N LYS A 55 -0.87 0.55 5.38
CA LYS A 55 -1.01 -0.82 5.90
C LYS A 55 -1.43 -1.76 4.78
N MET A 56 -0.84 -2.95 4.73
CA MET A 56 -1.35 -4.04 3.90
C MET A 56 -1.28 -5.38 4.61
N GLY A 57 -2.20 -6.27 4.29
CA GLY A 57 -2.17 -7.60 4.86
C GLY A 57 -3.15 -8.54 4.20
N ILE A 58 -2.83 -9.84 4.26
CA ILE A 58 -3.76 -10.90 3.88
C ILE A 58 -4.63 -11.19 5.09
N THR A 59 -5.89 -10.74 5.07
CA THR A 59 -6.80 -10.89 6.22
C THR A 59 -7.64 -12.16 6.20
N SER A 60 -7.74 -12.79 5.03
CA SER A 60 -8.38 -14.11 4.85
C SER A 60 -7.86 -14.73 3.54
N PRO A 61 -8.06 -16.04 3.29
CA PRO A 61 -7.62 -16.67 2.06
C PRO A 61 -8.11 -15.92 0.82
N GLY A 62 -7.18 -15.43 0.00
CA GLY A 62 -7.49 -14.68 -1.21
C GLY A 62 -8.03 -13.27 -0.99
N THR A 63 -7.95 -12.71 0.23
CA THR A 63 -8.35 -11.30 0.47
C THR A 63 -7.17 -10.51 1.01
N ILE A 64 -6.79 -9.47 0.28
CA ILE A 64 -5.79 -8.49 0.69
C ILE A 64 -6.54 -7.20 1.06
N LYS A 65 -6.19 -6.62 2.21
CA LYS A 65 -6.63 -5.27 2.57
C LYS A 65 -5.46 -4.31 2.45
N VAL A 66 -5.75 -3.13 1.94
CA VAL A 66 -4.81 -2.00 1.89
C VAL A 66 -5.48 -0.77 2.48
N GLN A 67 -4.76 -0.01 3.27
CA GLN A 67 -5.30 1.10 4.04
C GLN A 67 -4.28 2.22 4.19
N LEU A 68 -4.68 3.45 3.90
CA LEU A 68 -3.92 4.67 4.15
C LEU A 68 -4.51 5.38 5.37
N GLU A 69 -3.65 5.71 6.33
CA GLU A 69 -3.99 6.46 7.53
C GLU A 69 -3.18 7.76 7.60
N GLY A 70 -3.76 8.82 8.17
CA GLY A 70 -3.06 10.05 8.55
C GLY A 70 -3.62 10.58 9.86
N ASN A 71 -2.78 10.98 10.81
CA ASN A 71 -3.18 11.46 12.15
C ASN A 71 -4.31 10.63 12.79
N GLU A 72 -4.15 9.30 12.82
CA GLU A 72 -5.12 8.33 13.37
C GLU A 72 -6.46 8.21 12.62
N LEU A 73 -6.63 8.89 11.49
CA LEU A 73 -7.79 8.79 10.62
C LEU A 73 -7.51 7.87 9.42
N ILE A 74 -8.48 7.00 9.09
CA ILE A 74 -8.45 6.23 7.86
C ILE A 74 -8.84 7.15 6.70
N LEU A 75 -7.86 7.47 5.85
CA LEU A 75 -8.05 8.35 4.70
C LEU A 75 -8.60 7.60 3.49
N GLN A 76 -8.17 6.36 3.30
CA GLN A 76 -8.59 5.50 2.18
C GLN A 76 -8.43 4.04 2.58
N LYS A 77 -9.37 3.20 2.15
CA LYS A 77 -9.29 1.74 2.32
C LYS A 77 -9.74 1.04 1.06
N ASN A 78 -9.05 -0.03 0.68
CA ASN A 78 -9.46 -0.91 -0.40
C ASN A 78 -9.32 -2.37 0.02
N THR A 79 -10.17 -3.21 -0.57
CA THR A 79 -10.14 -4.66 -0.39
C THR A 79 -10.02 -5.30 -1.75
N ILE A 80 -9.01 -6.14 -1.91
CA ILE A 80 -8.64 -6.81 -3.14
C ILE A 80 -8.97 -8.29 -2.96
N LYS A 81 -9.80 -8.82 -3.86
CA LYS A 81 -10.22 -10.23 -3.83
C LYS A 81 -9.51 -10.97 -4.96
N ILE A 82 -8.67 -11.92 -4.59
CA ILE A 82 -8.00 -12.84 -5.52
C ILE A 82 -8.97 -13.98 -5.84
N VAL A 83 -9.21 -14.22 -7.12
CA VAL A 83 -10.07 -15.32 -7.55
C VAL A 83 -9.25 -16.60 -7.61
N LYS A 84 -9.87 -17.72 -7.22
CA LYS A 84 -9.25 -19.05 -7.33
C LYS A 84 -8.95 -19.34 -8.80
N ASN A 85 -7.69 -19.66 -9.11
CA ASN A 85 -7.12 -19.90 -10.45
C ASN A 85 -6.72 -18.66 -11.25
N ASP A 86 -6.63 -17.48 -10.63
CA ASP A 86 -6.01 -16.33 -11.31
C ASP A 86 -4.55 -16.61 -11.68
N THR A 87 -4.13 -16.05 -12.82
CA THR A 87 -2.72 -16.03 -13.18
C THR A 87 -1.96 -15.05 -12.28
N PRO A 88 -0.65 -15.25 -12.05
CA PRO A 88 0.15 -14.29 -11.29
C PRO A 88 0.04 -12.85 -11.82
N GLN A 89 -0.06 -12.68 -13.14
CA GLN A 89 -0.22 -11.37 -13.78
C GLN A 89 -1.55 -10.71 -13.42
N ASN A 90 -2.66 -11.45 -13.47
CA ASN A 90 -3.98 -10.91 -13.09
C ASN A 90 -3.97 -10.48 -11.61
N ILE A 91 -3.33 -11.26 -10.74
CA ILE A 91 -3.22 -10.91 -9.31
C ILE A 91 -2.44 -9.60 -9.14
N ILE A 92 -1.33 -9.40 -9.87
CA ILE A 92 -0.57 -8.14 -9.84
C ILE A 92 -1.46 -6.97 -10.27
N GLU A 93 -2.23 -7.13 -11.35
CA GLU A 93 -3.10 -6.08 -11.88
C GLU A 93 -4.20 -5.71 -10.89
N GLU A 94 -4.86 -6.70 -10.27
CA GLU A 94 -5.85 -6.44 -9.22
C GLU A 94 -5.24 -5.78 -7.99
N ILE A 95 -4.00 -6.16 -7.62
CA ILE A 95 -3.28 -5.47 -6.56
C ILE A 95 -3.05 -4.01 -6.94
N ARG A 96 -2.51 -3.73 -8.14
CA ARG A 96 -2.25 -2.36 -8.61
C ARG A 96 -3.51 -1.50 -8.63
N LYS A 97 -4.62 -2.00 -9.19
CA LYS A 97 -5.93 -1.32 -9.14
C LYS A 97 -6.37 -0.99 -7.73
N GLY A 98 -6.10 -1.89 -6.77
CA GLY A 98 -6.37 -1.65 -5.36
C GLY A 98 -5.53 -0.53 -4.74
N PHE A 99 -4.35 -0.23 -5.29
CA PHE A 99 -3.48 0.87 -4.85
C PHE A 99 -3.70 2.18 -5.60
N GLU A 100 -4.25 2.17 -6.82
CA GLU A 100 -4.52 3.39 -7.60
C GLU A 100 -5.22 4.48 -6.76
N PRO A 101 -6.32 4.21 -6.02
CA PRO A 101 -6.96 5.24 -5.19
C PRO A 101 -6.11 5.75 -4.02
N ILE A 102 -5.16 4.93 -3.53
CA ILE A 102 -4.23 5.31 -2.47
C ILE A 102 -3.21 6.30 -3.02
N ILE A 103 -2.62 5.98 -4.17
CA ILE A 103 -1.62 6.81 -4.84
C ILE A 103 -2.25 8.15 -5.24
N SER A 104 -3.41 8.13 -5.90
CA SER A 104 -4.12 9.36 -6.29
C SER A 104 -4.49 10.22 -5.08
N LYS A 105 -4.82 9.62 -3.93
CA LYS A 105 -5.10 10.37 -2.70
C LYS A 105 -3.85 11.07 -2.16
N ILE A 106 -2.69 10.40 -2.20
CA ILE A 106 -1.40 10.99 -1.79
C ILE A 106 -1.02 12.15 -2.73
N GLU A 107 -1.16 11.97 -4.04
CA GLU A 107 -0.89 13.02 -5.05
C GLU A 107 -1.76 14.26 -4.85
N SER A 108 -3.07 14.06 -4.60
CA SER A 108 -3.98 15.19 -4.41
C SER A 108 -3.62 16.01 -3.18
N MET A 109 -3.33 15.35 -2.05
CA MET A 109 -2.94 16.01 -0.80
C MET A 109 -1.58 16.71 -0.92
N HIS A 110 -0.65 16.13 -1.69
CA HIS A 110 0.63 16.76 -2.00
C HIS A 110 0.44 18.07 -2.77
N THR A 111 -0.37 18.05 -3.82
CA THR A 111 -0.66 19.22 -4.65
C THR A 111 -1.35 20.32 -3.85
N GLU A 112 -2.28 19.96 -2.96
CA GLU A 112 -2.94 20.93 -2.06
C GLU A 112 -1.94 21.61 -1.12
N ALA A 113 -0.98 20.87 -0.56
CA ALA A 113 0.04 21.43 0.33
C ALA A 113 0.99 22.42 -0.37
N GLU A 114 1.38 22.15 -1.62
CA GLU A 114 2.27 23.01 -2.39
C GLU A 114 1.59 24.31 -2.87
N ASN A 115 0.28 24.30 -3.10
CA ASN A 115 -0.46 25.49 -3.53
C ASN A 115 -0.77 26.50 -2.41
N ILE A 116 -0.42 26.18 -1.16
CA ILE A 116 -0.64 27.04 0.01
C ILE A 116 0.64 27.82 0.39
N GLN A 117 1.80 27.47 -0.18
CA GLN A 117 3.08 28.17 0.00
C GLN A 117 3.25 29.35 -0.97
#